data_AF-M5BSU2-F1
#
_entry.id   AF-M5BSU2-F1
#
_cell.length_a   1.000
_cell.length_b   1.000
_cell.length_c   1.000
_cell.angle_alpha   90.00
_cell.angle_beta   90.00
_cell.angle_gamma   90.00
#
_symmetry.space_group_name_H-M   'P 1'
#
loop_
_entity.id
_entity.type
_entity.pdbx_description
1 polymer ?
#
loop_
_entity_poly.entity_id
_entity_poly.type
_entity_poly.pdbx_seq_one_letter_code
_entity_poly.pdbx_strand_id
1 'polypeptide(L)'
;MRQTWEEIGLDLADNEWACVGQLDDREITTSLGKRLLMVLSPFVFLHLSPHPPHIDIQEDSQTTVHAIPIGILPPFNKSPKTTFVEVDIASRLAPRNSFARVFVRSLIGNMKFGAVLLPSRTAIAESASSSTHAEDLKLWGLTLGMTLDLVQNMLEKMSARPLAPTAASVVFLGEGAASMTSIFPRFSIPDVNLWIWVFGKRYRDVIRAWEASMSHSGTNDRRINWSGSALNAFYGAVRRALVVVIILRALGLLGALAGLAWWLFRGH
;
A
#
# COMPACT_ATOMS: atom_id res chain seq x y z
N MET A 1 -14.65 5.25 -16.59
CA MET A 1 -15.43 6.25 -17.35
C MET A 1 -16.79 6.45 -16.69
N ARG A 2 -17.79 5.56 -16.83
CA ARG A 2 -19.11 5.71 -16.17
C ARG A 2 -19.04 6.07 -14.68
N GLN A 3 -18.26 5.32 -13.89
CA GLN A 3 -18.13 5.56 -12.46
C GLN A 3 -17.51 6.94 -12.13
N THR A 4 -16.58 7.42 -12.97
CA THR A 4 -15.95 8.74 -12.82
C THR A 4 -16.97 9.85 -13.05
N TRP A 5 -17.82 9.71 -14.06
CA TRP A 5 -18.95 10.62 -14.27
C TRP A 5 -19.86 10.60 -13.04
N GLU A 6 -20.29 9.42 -12.58
CA GLU A 6 -21.25 9.29 -11.49
C GLU A 6 -20.74 9.86 -10.16
N GLU A 7 -19.46 9.71 -9.84
CA GLU A 7 -18.90 10.13 -8.54
C GLU A 7 -18.45 11.60 -8.51
N ILE A 8 -17.90 12.13 -9.60
CA ILE A 8 -17.26 13.46 -9.62
C ILE A 8 -17.67 14.34 -10.82
N GLY A 9 -18.63 13.90 -11.62
CA GLY A 9 -19.15 14.66 -12.77
C GLY A 9 -18.18 14.79 -13.95
N LEU A 10 -17.03 14.09 -13.93
CA LEU A 10 -16.05 14.16 -15.02
C LEU A 10 -16.36 13.15 -16.11
N ASP A 11 -16.71 13.67 -17.29
CA ASP A 11 -16.85 12.85 -18.50
C ASP A 11 -15.50 12.60 -19.17
N LEU A 12 -14.94 11.42 -18.91
CA LEU A 12 -13.69 10.97 -19.55
C LEU A 12 -13.87 10.57 -21.03
N ALA A 13 -15.10 10.54 -21.55
CA ALA A 13 -15.36 10.30 -22.97
C ALA A 13 -15.36 11.59 -23.80
N ASP A 14 -15.35 12.76 -23.16
CA ASP A 14 -15.27 14.05 -23.85
C ASP A 14 -13.91 14.26 -24.54
N ASN A 15 -13.89 15.10 -25.57
CA ASN A 15 -12.70 15.44 -26.36
C ASN A 15 -11.63 16.18 -25.56
N GLU A 16 -11.99 16.74 -24.39
CA GLU A 16 -11.04 17.35 -23.46
C GLU A 16 -10.17 16.31 -22.74
N TRP A 17 -10.49 15.02 -22.84
CA TRP A 17 -9.75 13.93 -22.22
C TRP A 17 -9.17 12.95 -23.23
N ALA A 18 -7.91 12.59 -23.04
CA ALA A 18 -7.26 11.54 -23.82
C ALA A 18 -6.78 10.41 -22.93
N CYS A 19 -7.17 9.17 -23.23
CA CYS A 19 -6.63 7.99 -22.57
C CYS A 19 -5.17 7.77 -23.03
N VAL A 20 -4.23 7.88 -22.09
CA VAL A 20 -2.78 7.76 -22.37
C VAL A 20 -2.33 6.30 -22.26
N GLY A 21 -3.06 5.47 -21.52
CA GLY A 21 -2.80 4.05 -21.41
C GLY A 21 -3.29 3.43 -20.10
N GLN A 22 -2.91 2.19 -19.91
CA GLN A 22 -3.25 1.35 -18.76
C GLN A 22 -1.98 1.03 -17.97
N LEU A 23 -2.09 1.04 -16.64
CA LEU A 23 -1.05 0.56 -15.72
C LEU A 23 -1.24 -0.94 -15.43
N ASP A 24 -0.28 -1.56 -14.74
CA ASP A 24 -0.37 -2.97 -14.39
C ASP A 24 -1.59 -3.29 -13.52
N ASP A 25 -2.27 -4.38 -13.88
CA ASP A 25 -3.42 -4.89 -13.14
C ASP A 25 -3.04 -5.30 -11.70
N ARG A 26 -3.90 -4.95 -10.74
CA ARG A 26 -3.70 -5.25 -9.33
C ARG A 26 -4.72 -6.26 -8.84
N GLU A 27 -4.23 -7.42 -8.44
CA GLU A 27 -5.04 -8.44 -7.77
C GLU A 27 -5.39 -8.01 -6.35
N ILE A 28 -6.67 -7.91 -6.06
CA ILE A 28 -7.20 -7.68 -4.71
C ILE A 28 -7.64 -9.03 -4.17
N THR A 29 -6.98 -9.46 -3.10
CA THR A 29 -7.24 -10.75 -2.45
C THR A 29 -7.91 -10.57 -1.09
N THR A 30 -8.51 -11.64 -0.56
CA THR A 30 -8.92 -11.73 0.85
C THR A 30 -7.76 -11.39 1.79
N SER A 31 -8.07 -11.12 3.07
CA SER A 31 -7.06 -10.91 4.11
C SER A 31 -5.93 -11.95 4.00
N LEU A 32 -4.69 -11.46 3.84
CA LEU A 32 -3.46 -12.25 3.70
C LEU A 32 -3.32 -13.07 2.39
N GLY A 33 -3.90 -12.65 1.26
CA GLY A 33 -3.50 -13.21 -0.05
C GLY A 33 -4.06 -14.59 -0.38
N LYS A 34 -5.12 -15.07 0.30
CA LYS A 34 -5.56 -16.47 0.15
C LYS A 34 -6.45 -16.71 -1.07
N ARG A 35 -7.39 -15.81 -1.37
CA ARG A 35 -8.34 -15.94 -2.47
C ARG A 35 -8.43 -14.61 -3.22
N LEU A 36 -8.36 -14.67 -4.55
CA LEU A 36 -8.63 -13.53 -5.42
C LEU A 36 -10.10 -13.10 -5.25
N LEU A 37 -10.32 -11.82 -4.97
CA LEU A 37 -11.64 -11.21 -4.86
C LEU A 37 -11.99 -10.45 -6.13
N MET A 38 -11.06 -9.62 -6.60
CA MET A 38 -11.22 -8.83 -7.83
C MET A 38 -9.87 -8.44 -8.40
N VAL A 39 -9.86 -7.99 -9.65
CA VAL A 39 -8.70 -7.40 -10.31
C VAL A 39 -9.04 -5.94 -10.59
N LEU A 40 -8.15 -5.03 -10.20
CA LEU A 40 -8.27 -3.62 -10.49
C LEU A 40 -7.35 -3.26 -11.65
N SER A 41 -7.91 -2.69 -12.71
CA SER A 41 -7.17 -2.24 -13.90
C SER A 41 -7.11 -0.70 -13.91
N PRO A 42 -5.96 -0.07 -13.60
CA PRO A 42 -5.86 1.37 -13.55
C PRO A 42 -5.65 1.97 -14.95
N PHE A 43 -6.42 3.00 -15.29
CA PHE A 43 -6.28 3.75 -16.54
C PHE A 43 -5.85 5.19 -16.27
N VAL A 44 -5.05 5.74 -17.16
CA VAL A 44 -4.50 7.10 -17.05
C VAL A 44 -5.08 7.95 -18.17
N PHE A 45 -5.68 9.07 -17.79
CA PHE A 45 -6.24 10.06 -18.69
C PHE A 45 -5.49 11.38 -18.55
N LEU A 46 -5.31 12.07 -19.67
CA LEU A 46 -4.73 13.40 -19.75
C LEU A 46 -5.84 14.40 -20.06
N HIS A 47 -5.90 15.46 -19.27
CA HIS A 47 -6.73 16.62 -19.57
C HIS A 47 -6.01 17.51 -20.59
N LEU A 48 -6.67 17.80 -21.70
CA LEU A 48 -6.12 18.57 -22.83
C LEU A 48 -6.56 20.04 -22.82
N SER A 49 -7.61 20.37 -22.05
CA SER A 49 -8.11 21.74 -21.96
C SER A 49 -7.19 22.60 -21.06
N PRO A 50 -6.92 23.86 -21.44
CA PRO A 50 -6.13 24.78 -20.61
C PRO A 50 -6.90 25.28 -19.38
N HIS A 51 -8.22 25.11 -19.35
CA HIS A 51 -9.07 25.47 -18.22
C HIS A 51 -9.09 24.33 -17.19
N PRO A 52 -9.28 24.60 -15.89
CA PRO A 52 -9.48 23.54 -14.91
C PRO A 52 -10.79 22.79 -15.22
N PRO A 53 -10.83 21.45 -15.03
CA PRO A 53 -12.04 20.68 -15.29
C PRO A 53 -13.15 21.07 -14.31
N HIS A 54 -14.38 21.12 -14.81
CA HIS A 54 -15.55 21.34 -13.95
C HIS A 54 -15.86 20.07 -13.15
N ILE A 55 -15.80 20.16 -11.83
CA ILE A 55 -16.06 19.04 -10.92
C ILE A 55 -17.43 19.25 -10.29
N ASP A 56 -18.34 18.32 -10.54
CA ASP A 56 -19.68 18.32 -9.94
C ASP A 56 -19.77 17.12 -8.99
N ILE A 57 -19.69 17.39 -7.69
CA ILE A 57 -19.72 16.35 -6.66
C ILE A 57 -21.18 16.13 -6.29
N GLN A 58 -21.64 14.89 -6.39
CA GLN A 58 -22.98 14.53 -5.93
C GLN A 58 -23.13 14.85 -4.43
N GLU A 59 -24.16 15.64 -4.08
CA GLU A 59 -24.39 16.20 -2.73
C GLU A 59 -24.47 15.14 -1.61
N ASP A 60 -24.80 13.88 -1.94
CA ASP A 60 -24.89 12.76 -0.99
C ASP A 60 -23.56 12.00 -0.79
N SER A 61 -22.52 12.32 -1.57
CA SER A 61 -21.24 11.62 -1.48
C SER A 61 -20.32 12.30 -0.46
N GLN A 62 -19.73 11.53 0.47
CA GLN A 62 -18.68 12.01 1.38
C GLN A 62 -17.33 12.26 0.65
N THR A 63 -17.36 12.46 -0.66
CA THR A 63 -16.20 12.51 -1.53
C THR A 63 -15.69 13.94 -1.60
N THR A 64 -14.40 14.14 -1.36
CA THR A 64 -13.73 15.42 -1.60
C THR A 64 -12.68 15.25 -2.69
N VAL A 65 -12.60 16.23 -3.59
CA VAL A 65 -11.68 16.18 -4.72
C VAL A 65 -10.54 17.16 -4.52
N HIS A 66 -9.32 16.67 -4.68
CA HIS A 66 -8.09 17.42 -4.40
C HIS A 66 -7.10 17.27 -5.55
N ALA A 67 -6.68 18.39 -6.15
CA ALA A 67 -5.66 18.40 -7.20
C ALA A 67 -4.26 18.52 -6.62
N ILE A 68 -3.50 17.43 -6.67
CA ILE A 68 -2.17 17.35 -6.08
C ILE A 68 -1.10 17.51 -7.16
N PRO A 69 -0.19 18.50 -7.04
CA PRO A 69 0.95 18.61 -7.95
C PRO A 69 1.83 17.36 -7.87
N ILE A 70 2.09 16.75 -9.04
CA ILE A 70 2.91 15.52 -9.13
C ILE A 70 4.32 15.72 -8.57
N GLY A 71 4.85 16.95 -8.58
CA GLY A 71 6.17 17.29 -8.05
C GLY A 71 6.31 17.11 -6.53
N ILE A 72 5.21 17.01 -5.78
CA ILE A 72 5.23 16.71 -4.34
C ILE A 72 5.56 15.23 -4.09
N LEU A 73 5.28 14.38 -5.09
CA LEU A 73 5.48 12.96 -4.99
C LEU A 73 6.95 12.60 -5.18
N PRO A 74 7.41 11.50 -4.57
CA PRO A 74 8.70 10.92 -4.86
C PRO A 74 8.73 10.41 -6.31
N PRO A 75 9.86 10.50 -7.02
CA PRO A 75 11.15 11.01 -6.58
C PRO A 75 11.39 12.49 -6.88
N PHE A 76 10.39 13.20 -7.41
CA PHE A 76 10.51 14.64 -7.71
C PHE A 76 10.78 15.45 -6.43
N ASN A 77 10.10 15.09 -5.34
CA ASN A 77 10.39 15.61 -4.01
C ASN A 77 11.42 14.72 -3.29
N LYS A 78 12.55 15.31 -2.92
CA LYS A 78 13.62 14.62 -2.17
C LYS A 78 13.34 14.50 -0.66
N SER A 79 12.35 15.20 -0.14
CA SER A 79 11.97 15.15 1.27
C SER A 79 10.44 15.13 1.40
N PRO A 80 9.79 14.04 0.95
CA PRO A 80 8.35 13.90 1.08
C PRO A 80 7.96 13.80 2.57
N LYS A 81 6.85 14.44 2.94
CA LYS A 81 6.27 14.22 4.28
C LYS A 81 5.66 12.82 4.29
N THR A 82 6.18 11.92 5.13
CA THR A 82 5.69 10.54 5.24
C THR A 82 5.05 10.31 6.59
N THR A 83 4.02 9.48 6.63
CA THR A 83 3.32 9.06 7.85
C THR A 83 2.93 7.60 7.76
N PHE A 84 2.24 7.08 8.77
CA PHE A 84 1.76 5.71 8.80
C PHE A 84 0.24 5.65 9.01
N VAL A 85 -0.39 4.67 8.38
CA VAL A 85 -1.79 4.30 8.61
C VAL A 85 -1.82 2.98 9.34
N GLU A 86 -2.43 2.97 10.53
CA GLU A 86 -2.57 1.76 11.33
C GLU A 86 -3.86 1.02 10.98
N VAL A 87 -3.76 -0.28 10.74
CA VAL A 87 -4.88 -1.16 10.46
C VAL A 87 -4.88 -2.32 11.44
N ASP A 88 -6.01 -2.51 12.11
CA ASP A 88 -6.23 -3.65 13.00
C ASP A 88 -6.53 -4.92 12.17
N ILE A 89 -5.60 -5.86 12.15
CA ILE A 89 -5.72 -7.14 11.44
C ILE A 89 -6.66 -8.09 12.19
N ALA A 90 -6.77 -7.97 13.51
CA ALA A 90 -7.57 -8.87 14.31
C ALA A 90 -9.04 -8.79 13.90
N SER A 91 -9.51 -7.59 13.54
CA SER A 91 -10.85 -7.36 12.99
C SER A 91 -11.10 -8.15 11.70
N ARG A 92 -10.07 -8.34 10.86
CA ARG A 92 -10.13 -9.08 9.60
C ARG A 92 -9.94 -10.59 9.75
N LEU A 93 -9.23 -11.03 10.78
CA LEU A 93 -8.92 -12.45 11.01
C LEU A 93 -9.98 -13.13 11.89
N ALA A 94 -10.55 -12.41 12.85
CA ALA A 94 -11.59 -12.88 13.77
C ALA A 94 -12.79 -11.89 13.80
N PRO A 95 -13.56 -11.80 12.69
CA PRO A 95 -14.68 -10.87 12.62
C PRO A 95 -15.84 -11.30 13.54
N ARG A 96 -16.06 -12.61 13.74
CA ARG A 96 -17.24 -13.14 14.45
C ARG A 96 -17.12 -13.20 15.98
N ASN A 97 -15.92 -13.27 16.55
CA ASN A 97 -15.73 -13.49 17.99
C ASN A 97 -14.84 -12.40 18.60
N SER A 98 -15.40 -11.62 19.54
CA SER A 98 -14.72 -10.51 20.22
C SER A 98 -13.56 -10.96 21.11
N PHE A 99 -13.69 -12.09 21.82
CA PHE A 99 -12.62 -12.64 22.65
C PHE A 99 -11.45 -13.14 21.80
N ALA A 100 -11.76 -13.86 20.72
CA ALA A 100 -10.74 -14.27 19.76
C ALA A 100 -10.07 -13.04 19.10
N ARG A 101 -10.82 -11.97 18.85
CA ARG A 101 -10.26 -10.72 18.32
C ARG A 101 -9.30 -10.06 19.31
N VAL A 102 -9.64 -9.95 20.58
CA VAL A 102 -8.75 -9.40 21.62
C VAL A 102 -7.49 -10.26 21.77
N PHE A 103 -7.65 -11.58 21.77
CA PHE A 103 -6.52 -12.52 21.84
C PHE A 103 -5.61 -12.37 20.62
N VAL A 104 -6.17 -12.38 19.41
CA VAL A 104 -5.44 -12.18 18.15
C VAL A 104 -4.78 -10.81 18.10
N ARG A 105 -5.44 -9.75 18.58
CA ARG A 105 -4.89 -8.39 18.65
C ARG A 105 -3.68 -8.32 19.59
N SER A 106 -3.77 -8.97 20.75
CA SER A 106 -2.63 -9.11 21.68
C SER A 106 -1.46 -9.90 21.06
N LEU A 107 -1.77 -10.93 20.27
CA LEU A 107 -0.76 -11.78 19.66
C LEU A 107 -0.09 -11.19 18.40
N ILE A 108 -0.83 -10.47 17.56
CA ILE A 108 -0.37 -10.03 16.24
C ILE A 108 0.01 -8.54 16.23
N GLY A 109 -0.63 -7.73 17.08
CA GLY A 109 -0.46 -6.28 17.10
C GLY A 109 -1.12 -5.57 15.92
N ASN A 110 -0.76 -4.29 15.73
CA ASN A 110 -1.27 -3.47 14.63
C ASN A 110 -0.36 -3.59 13.41
N MET A 111 -0.96 -3.55 12.21
CA MET A 111 -0.22 -3.37 10.96
C MET A 111 -0.11 -1.88 10.64
N LYS A 112 1.09 -1.42 10.28
CA LYS A 112 1.37 -0.04 9.88
C LYS A 112 1.71 -0.01 8.40
N PHE A 113 0.95 0.74 7.61
CA PHE A 113 1.22 1.01 6.20
C PHE A 113 1.91 2.35 6.04
N GLY A 114 2.93 2.41 5.19
CA GLY A 114 3.52 3.69 4.79
C GLY A 114 2.52 4.54 4.02
N ALA A 115 2.53 5.84 4.29
CA ALA A 115 1.67 6.81 3.64
C ALA A 115 2.45 8.08 3.32
N VAL A 116 2.11 8.72 2.20
CA VAL A 116 2.60 10.07 1.86
C VAL A 116 1.55 11.07 2.31
N LEU A 117 1.99 12.07 3.07
CA LEU A 117 1.16 13.17 3.52
C LEU A 117 1.01 14.17 2.39
N LEU A 118 -0.23 14.42 1.99
CA LEU A 118 -0.59 15.35 0.95
C LEU A 118 -1.06 16.67 1.57
N PRO A 119 -0.74 17.82 0.96
CA PRO A 119 -1.23 19.10 1.45
C PRO A 119 -2.76 19.17 1.34
N SER A 120 -3.44 19.60 2.40
CA SER A 120 -4.90 19.76 2.42
C SER A 120 -5.41 20.95 1.59
N ARG A 121 -4.51 21.81 1.08
CA ARG A 121 -4.87 22.97 0.25
C ARG A 121 -4.45 22.72 -1.20
N THR A 122 -5.42 22.50 -2.06
CA THR A 122 -5.22 22.25 -3.50
C THR A 122 -5.89 23.32 -4.35
N ALA A 123 -5.42 23.48 -5.59
CA ALA A 123 -5.82 24.58 -6.48
C ALA A 123 -7.31 24.59 -6.90
N ILE A 124 -8.06 23.50 -6.65
CA ILE A 124 -9.47 23.36 -7.04
C ILE A 124 -10.42 23.55 -5.83
N ALA A 125 -9.90 23.48 -4.60
CA ALA A 125 -10.71 23.47 -3.39
C ALA A 125 -11.07 24.87 -2.83
N GLU A 126 -11.11 25.92 -3.65
CA GLU A 126 -11.41 27.28 -3.17
C GLU A 126 -12.90 27.54 -2.88
N SER A 127 -13.81 26.61 -3.20
CA SER A 127 -15.26 26.85 -3.09
C SER A 127 -16.02 26.01 -2.07
N ALA A 128 -15.37 25.09 -1.34
CA ALA A 128 -16.05 24.29 -0.31
C ALA A 128 -15.81 24.91 1.09
N SER A 129 -16.91 25.42 1.65
CA SER A 129 -17.08 26.03 2.96
C SER A 129 -16.10 25.61 4.07
N SER A 130 -15.61 26.64 4.76
CA SER A 130 -14.91 26.59 6.04
C SER A 130 -15.59 25.66 7.05
N SER A 131 -15.03 24.48 7.27
CA SER A 131 -15.36 23.62 8.41
C SER A 131 -14.10 22.95 8.99
N THR A 132 -13.52 23.65 9.96
CA THR A 132 -12.95 23.20 11.26
C THR A 132 -12.18 21.88 11.47
N HIS A 133 -11.90 21.03 10.49
CA HIS A 133 -10.90 19.97 10.63
C HIS A 133 -10.07 19.88 9.35
N ALA A 134 -8.93 20.58 9.32
CA ALA A 134 -7.90 20.34 8.31
C ALA A 134 -7.30 18.95 8.56
N GLU A 135 -8.03 17.90 8.16
CA GLU A 135 -7.51 16.56 8.21
C GLU A 135 -6.41 16.44 7.16
N ASP A 136 -5.27 15.97 7.64
CA ASP A 136 -4.11 15.66 6.84
C ASP A 136 -4.46 14.54 5.84
N LEU A 137 -4.43 14.85 4.54
CA LEU A 137 -4.70 13.88 3.48
C LEU A 137 -3.56 12.85 3.42
N LYS A 138 -3.90 11.57 3.48
CA LYS A 138 -2.92 10.47 3.47
C LYS A 138 -3.08 9.64 2.20
N LEU A 139 -2.05 9.59 1.38
CA LEU A 139 -1.96 8.70 0.22
C LEU A 139 -1.24 7.41 0.63
N TRP A 140 -1.95 6.28 0.63
CA TRP A 140 -1.42 4.99 1.08
C TRP A 140 -2.02 3.81 0.32
N GLY A 141 -1.52 2.61 0.59
CA GLY A 141 -2.09 1.37 0.05
C GLY A 141 -1.96 1.24 -1.46
N LEU A 142 -3.02 0.73 -2.10
CA LEU A 142 -3.04 0.47 -3.54
C LEU A 142 -2.91 1.76 -4.36
N THR A 143 -3.57 2.84 -3.94
CA THR A 143 -3.52 4.12 -4.64
C THR A 143 -2.10 4.68 -4.64
N LEU A 144 -1.40 4.66 -3.49
CA LEU A 144 0.01 5.05 -3.43
C LEU A 144 0.88 4.21 -4.39
N GLY A 145 0.67 2.89 -4.42
CA GLY A 145 1.38 2.00 -5.33
C GLY A 145 1.18 2.38 -6.81
N MET A 146 -0.07 2.56 -7.23
CA MET A 146 -0.40 2.96 -8.61
C MET A 146 0.16 4.34 -8.97
N THR A 147 0.12 5.29 -8.04
CA THR A 147 0.69 6.62 -8.24
C THR A 147 2.20 6.55 -8.43
N LEU A 148 2.91 5.73 -7.64
CA LEU A 148 4.36 5.57 -7.78
C LEU A 148 4.74 4.87 -9.09
N ASP A 149 3.96 3.87 -9.53
CA ASP A 149 4.17 3.23 -10.84
C ASP A 149 4.02 4.22 -11.99
N LEU A 150 3.01 5.09 -11.93
CA LEU A 150 2.79 6.12 -12.93
C LEU A 150 3.99 7.06 -13.00
N VAL A 151 4.45 7.56 -11.85
CA VAL A 151 5.61 8.45 -11.76
C VAL A 151 6.87 7.77 -12.28
N GLN A 152 7.07 6.50 -11.97
CA GLN A 152 8.22 5.74 -12.47
C GLN A 152 8.16 5.59 -14.00
N ASN A 153 7.01 5.23 -14.57
CA ASN A 153 6.81 5.16 -16.02
C ASN A 153 7.06 6.52 -16.70
N MET A 154 6.64 7.62 -16.08
CA MET A 154 6.89 8.97 -16.58
C MET A 154 8.40 9.29 -16.58
N LEU A 155 9.11 8.93 -15.49
CA LEU A 155 10.55 9.17 -15.37
C LEU A 155 11.37 8.33 -16.36
N GLU A 156 11.01 7.06 -16.54
CA GLU A 156 11.65 6.15 -17.51
C GLU A 156 11.51 6.66 -18.94
N LYS A 157 10.35 7.25 -19.29
CA LYS A 157 10.13 7.82 -20.62
C LYS A 157 10.79 9.18 -20.82
N MET A 158 10.88 10.01 -19.77
CA MET A 158 11.54 11.32 -19.83
C MET A 158 13.06 11.22 -19.81
N SER A 159 13.62 10.26 -19.09
CA SER A 159 15.06 10.04 -19.05
C SER A 159 15.42 8.97 -20.07
N ALA A 160 16.03 9.35 -21.20
CA ALA A 160 16.59 8.42 -22.19
C ALA A 160 17.74 7.54 -21.67
N ARG A 161 17.94 7.52 -20.35
CA ARG A 161 18.90 6.70 -19.62
C ARG A 161 18.11 5.88 -18.61
N PRO A 162 18.27 4.54 -18.56
CA PRO A 162 17.76 3.76 -17.44
C PRO A 162 18.46 4.31 -16.20
N LEU A 163 17.78 5.16 -15.43
CA LEU A 163 18.22 5.44 -14.08
C LEU A 163 18.08 4.10 -13.37
N ALA A 164 19.22 3.43 -13.18
CA ALA A 164 19.33 2.43 -12.13
C ALA A 164 18.65 3.02 -10.89
N PRO A 165 17.89 2.22 -10.12
CA PRO A 165 17.18 2.70 -8.94
C PRO A 165 18.22 3.01 -7.86
N THR A 166 18.92 4.14 -8.00
CA THR A 166 19.97 4.62 -7.10
C THR A 166 19.92 6.15 -7.06
N ALA A 167 18.82 6.67 -6.50
CA ALA A 167 18.72 8.00 -5.88
C ALA A 167 17.27 8.23 -5.46
N ALA A 168 16.32 7.99 -6.37
CA ALA A 168 14.88 7.96 -6.11
C ALA A 168 14.49 6.88 -5.08
N SER A 169 15.10 5.71 -5.23
CA SER A 169 15.07 4.58 -4.30
C SER A 169 15.85 4.83 -3.02
N VAL A 170 16.94 5.62 -3.07
CA VAL A 170 17.87 5.86 -1.96
C VAL A 170 17.45 7.01 -1.05
N VAL A 171 16.72 7.98 -1.58
CA VAL A 171 16.09 9.03 -0.78
C VAL A 171 15.02 8.44 0.17
N PHE A 172 14.53 7.23 -0.12
CA PHE A 172 13.75 6.40 0.80
C PHE A 172 14.58 5.32 1.55
N LEU A 173 15.89 5.23 1.34
CA LEU A 173 16.80 4.34 2.06
C LEU A 173 17.52 5.04 3.22
N GLY A 174 16.82 5.95 3.89
CA GLY A 174 16.65 5.79 5.33
C GLY A 174 15.42 4.93 5.56
N GLU A 175 15.61 3.65 5.89
CA GLU A 175 14.54 2.84 6.49
C GLU A 175 13.20 2.72 5.71
N GLY A 176 13.12 2.76 4.38
CA GLY A 176 11.80 2.85 3.73
C GLY A 176 11.70 2.71 2.21
N ALA A 177 12.55 1.89 1.58
CA ALA A 177 12.40 1.26 0.26
C ALA A 177 11.25 1.74 -0.69
N ALA A 178 11.64 2.21 -1.89
CA ALA A 178 10.74 2.77 -2.90
C ALA A 178 9.94 1.74 -3.74
N SER A 179 8.80 2.25 -4.23
CA SER A 179 7.88 1.68 -5.22
C SER A 179 7.04 0.47 -4.78
N MET A 180 7.64 -0.71 -4.59
CA MET A 180 6.88 -1.93 -4.24
C MET A 180 6.84 -2.19 -2.73
N THR A 181 7.90 -1.78 -2.04
CA THR A 181 8.12 -2.04 -0.62
C THR A 181 7.42 -1.08 0.33
N SER A 182 7.09 0.12 -0.15
CA SER A 182 6.29 1.10 0.58
C SER A 182 4.83 0.64 0.78
N ILE A 183 4.35 -0.28 -0.05
CA ILE A 183 3.03 -0.91 0.06
C ILE A 183 3.02 -1.97 1.16
N PHE A 184 4.18 -2.52 1.55
CA PHE A 184 4.23 -3.61 2.52
C PHE A 184 4.07 -3.09 3.95
N PRO A 185 3.10 -3.64 4.69
CA PRO A 185 2.88 -3.22 6.05
C PRO A 185 3.95 -3.80 6.99
N ARG A 186 4.33 -3.01 8.00
CA ARG A 186 5.15 -3.47 9.14
C ARG A 186 4.26 -3.83 10.32
N PHE A 187 4.68 -4.78 11.14
CA PHE A 187 3.98 -5.13 12.36
C PHE A 187 4.58 -4.36 13.53
N SER A 188 3.75 -3.96 14.50
CA SER A 188 4.21 -3.27 15.72
C SER A 188 5.12 -4.13 16.60
N ILE A 189 5.13 -5.43 16.37
CA ILE A 189 5.79 -6.41 17.23
C ILE A 189 7.06 -6.95 16.54
N PRO A 190 8.24 -6.92 17.19
CA PRO A 190 9.52 -7.24 16.56
C PRO A 190 9.69 -8.73 16.19
N ASP A 191 9.11 -9.64 16.96
CA ASP A 191 9.18 -11.09 16.67
C ASP A 191 8.45 -11.45 15.36
N VAL A 192 7.30 -10.84 15.10
CA VAL A 192 6.57 -10.98 13.83
C VAL A 192 7.44 -10.50 12.67
N ASN A 193 8.08 -9.34 12.80
CA ASN A 193 8.98 -8.81 11.77
C ASN A 193 10.19 -9.72 11.52
N LEU A 194 10.77 -10.32 12.57
CA LEU A 194 11.84 -11.31 12.46
C LEU A 194 11.39 -12.53 11.65
N TRP A 195 10.24 -13.11 11.98
CA TRP A 195 9.74 -14.29 11.27
C TRP A 195 9.31 -13.97 9.84
N ILE A 196 8.78 -12.78 9.56
CA ILE A 196 8.53 -12.32 8.19
C ILE A 196 9.84 -12.26 7.40
N TRP A 197 10.90 -11.73 8.00
CA TRP A 197 12.22 -11.71 7.37
C TRP A 197 12.76 -13.12 7.08
N VAL A 198 12.62 -14.05 8.04
CA VAL A 198 13.02 -15.46 7.88
C VAL A 198 12.26 -16.12 6.72
N PHE A 199 10.93 -16.01 6.69
CA PHE A 199 10.11 -16.62 5.63
C PHE A 199 10.09 -15.84 4.31
N GLY A 200 10.63 -14.62 4.31
CA GLY A 200 10.70 -13.71 3.19
C GLY A 200 11.73 -14.08 2.11
N LYS A 201 12.35 -15.27 2.15
CA LYS A 201 13.33 -15.70 1.13
C LYS A 201 12.75 -15.61 -0.29
N ARG A 202 11.57 -16.21 -0.51
CA ARG A 202 10.85 -16.14 -1.80
C ARG A 202 10.54 -14.71 -2.24
N TYR A 203 10.16 -13.85 -1.30
CA TYR A 203 9.90 -12.43 -1.57
C TYR A 203 11.18 -11.72 -2.04
N ARG A 204 12.31 -11.96 -1.36
CA ARG A 204 13.63 -11.45 -1.76
C ARG A 204 14.06 -11.98 -3.12
N ASP A 205 13.75 -13.24 -3.44
CA ASP A 205 14.03 -13.83 -4.74
C ASP A 205 13.19 -13.19 -5.85
N VAL A 206 11.92 -12.85 -5.60
CA VAL A 206 11.06 -12.13 -6.56
C VAL A 206 11.58 -10.70 -6.81
N ILE A 207 12.02 -9.99 -5.75
CA ILE A 207 12.63 -8.66 -5.91
C ILE A 207 13.92 -8.74 -6.73
N ARG A 208 14.78 -9.73 -6.44
CA ARG A 208 16.04 -9.91 -7.21
C ARG A 208 15.77 -10.28 -8.67
N ALA A 209 14.75 -11.10 -8.94
CA ALA A 209 14.34 -11.43 -10.29
C ALA A 209 13.77 -10.21 -11.03
N TRP A 210 13.03 -9.35 -10.34
CA TRP A 210 12.58 -8.06 -10.87
C TRP A 210 13.77 -7.13 -11.18
N GLU A 211 14.69 -6.93 -10.23
CA GLU A 211 15.92 -6.14 -10.41
C GLU A 211 16.74 -6.63 -11.61
N ALA A 212 16.85 -7.95 -11.79
CA ALA A 212 17.53 -8.56 -12.93
C ALA A 212 16.80 -8.28 -14.25
N SER A 213 15.46 -8.35 -14.27
CA SER A 213 14.65 -8.06 -15.47
C SER A 213 14.77 -6.60 -15.92
N MET A 214 14.93 -5.64 -15.00
CA MET A 214 15.14 -4.23 -15.34
C MET A 214 16.52 -3.97 -15.96
N SER A 215 17.53 -4.75 -15.60
CA SER A 215 18.89 -4.64 -16.16
C SER A 215 18.98 -5.19 -17.60
N HIS A 216 18.05 -6.07 -17.99
CA HIS A 216 17.95 -6.66 -19.32
C HIS A 216 16.63 -6.24 -19.96
N SER A 217 16.57 -5.00 -20.45
CA SER A 217 15.38 -4.43 -21.12
C SER A 217 15.11 -5.11 -22.48
N GLY A 218 14.62 -6.35 -22.44
CA GLY A 218 14.11 -7.11 -23.57
C GLY A 218 12.59 -6.93 -23.68
N THR A 219 12.09 -6.87 -24.91
CA THR A 219 10.68 -6.58 -25.26
C THR A 219 9.64 -7.58 -24.70
N ASN A 220 10.08 -8.74 -24.22
CA ASN A 220 9.19 -9.84 -23.81
C ASN A 220 8.76 -9.79 -22.32
N ASP A 221 9.48 -9.04 -21.46
CA ASP A 221 9.26 -9.06 -20.00
C ASP A 221 8.22 -8.05 -19.48
N ARG A 222 7.70 -7.18 -20.35
CA ARG A 222 6.65 -6.20 -20.04
C ARG A 222 5.29 -6.78 -19.64
N ARG A 223 5.11 -8.10 -19.73
CA ARG A 223 3.84 -8.78 -19.42
C ARG A 223 3.81 -9.45 -18.04
N ILE A 224 4.91 -9.42 -17.29
CA ILE A 224 4.97 -10.06 -15.99
C ILE A 224 4.44 -9.08 -14.94
N ASN A 225 3.33 -9.43 -14.28
CA ASN A 225 2.81 -8.68 -13.13
C ASN A 225 3.72 -8.88 -11.91
N TRP A 226 4.87 -8.20 -11.92
CA TRP A 226 5.88 -8.24 -10.86
C TRP A 226 5.32 -7.77 -9.52
N SER A 227 4.48 -6.74 -9.59
CA SER A 227 3.91 -6.10 -8.41
C SER A 227 2.92 -7.02 -7.68
N GLY A 228 2.02 -7.68 -8.41
CA GLY A 228 1.13 -8.71 -7.88
C GLY A 228 1.88 -9.94 -7.36
N SER A 229 2.90 -10.39 -8.11
CA SER A 229 3.72 -11.54 -7.71
C SER A 229 4.49 -11.30 -6.40
N ALA A 230 5.07 -10.12 -6.22
CA ALA A 230 5.77 -9.76 -4.99
C ALA A 230 4.81 -9.58 -3.79
N LEU A 231 3.65 -8.95 -3.99
CA LEU A 231 2.61 -8.83 -2.96
C LEU A 231 2.13 -10.20 -2.49
N ASN A 232 1.86 -11.11 -3.41
CA ASN A 232 1.41 -12.46 -3.09
C ASN A 232 2.50 -13.24 -2.33
N ALA A 233 3.75 -13.14 -2.77
CA ALA A 233 4.90 -13.74 -2.07
C ALA A 233 5.09 -13.18 -0.65
N PHE A 234 4.94 -11.87 -0.48
CA PHE A 234 5.03 -11.19 0.81
C PHE A 234 3.93 -11.67 1.77
N TYR A 235 2.66 -11.64 1.35
CA TYR A 235 1.56 -12.11 2.20
C TYR A 235 1.65 -13.60 2.51
N GLY A 236 2.21 -14.41 1.60
CA GLY A 236 2.55 -15.81 1.87
C GLY A 236 3.62 -15.99 2.95
N ALA A 237 4.61 -15.10 3.04
CA ALA A 237 5.59 -15.08 4.13
C ALA A 237 4.96 -14.60 5.45
N VAL A 238 4.16 -13.53 5.41
CA VAL A 238 3.42 -13.02 6.58
C VAL A 238 2.54 -14.11 7.19
N ARG A 239 1.79 -14.86 6.37
CA ARG A 239 0.95 -15.96 6.88
C ARG A 239 1.74 -17.00 7.66
N ARG A 240 2.88 -17.44 7.12
CA ARG A 240 3.76 -18.42 7.77
C ARG A 240 4.36 -17.87 9.06
N ALA A 241 4.80 -16.61 9.03
CA ALA A 241 5.31 -15.92 10.21
C ALA A 241 4.26 -15.83 11.33
N LEU A 242 3.03 -15.43 11.00
CA LEU A 242 1.95 -15.32 11.97
C LEU A 242 1.59 -16.67 12.60
N VAL A 243 1.52 -17.75 11.81
CA VAL A 243 1.28 -19.09 12.35
C VAL A 243 2.36 -19.49 13.36
N VAL A 244 3.63 -19.27 13.03
CA VAL A 244 4.75 -19.60 13.93
C VAL A 244 4.70 -18.76 15.21
N VAL A 245 4.49 -17.44 15.09
CA VAL A 245 4.40 -16.55 16.26
C VAL A 245 3.24 -16.93 17.17
N ILE A 246 2.07 -17.23 16.62
CA ILE A 246 0.89 -17.64 17.39
C ILE A 246 1.17 -18.94 18.14
N ILE A 247 1.77 -19.95 17.48
CA ILE A 247 2.11 -21.23 18.11
C ILE A 247 3.13 -21.04 19.23
N LEU A 248 4.23 -20.31 18.97
CA LEU A 248 5.28 -20.08 19.97
C LEU A 248 4.73 -19.36 21.20
N ARG A 249 3.87 -18.35 21.00
CA ARG A 249 3.22 -17.63 22.10
C ARG A 249 2.21 -18.48 22.85
N ALA A 250 1.43 -19.31 22.16
CA ALA A 250 0.50 -20.24 22.80
C ALA A 250 1.24 -21.26 23.67
N LEU A 251 2.35 -21.83 23.17
CA LEU A 251 3.21 -22.74 23.94
C LEU A 251 3.84 -22.04 25.14
N GLY A 252 4.32 -20.79 24.98
CA GLY A 252 4.87 -19.99 26.08
C GLY A 252 3.84 -19.72 27.17
N LEU A 253 2.60 -19.38 26.79
CA LEU A 253 1.49 -19.17 27.73
C LEU A 253 1.13 -20.46 28.48
N LEU A 254 1.02 -21.58 27.76
CA LEU A 254 0.76 -22.88 28.38
C LEU A 254 1.88 -23.29 29.35
N GLY A 255 3.14 -23.08 28.97
CA GLY A 255 4.30 -23.33 29.83
C GLY A 255 4.31 -22.45 31.07
N ALA A 256 3.98 -21.16 30.94
CA ALA A 256 3.88 -20.23 32.07
C ALA A 256 2.75 -20.63 33.03
N LEU A 257 1.58 -21.02 32.52
CA LEU A 257 0.46 -21.50 33.32
C LEU A 257 0.80 -22.81 34.04
N ALA A 258 1.45 -23.76 33.35
CA ALA A 258 1.90 -25.01 33.96
C ALA A 258 2.96 -24.76 35.05
N GLY A 259 3.91 -23.84 34.80
CA GLY A 259 4.92 -23.44 35.79
C GLY A 259 4.32 -22.75 37.01
N LEU A 260 3.36 -21.85 36.82
CA LEU A 260 2.61 -21.22 37.91
C LEU A 260 1.80 -22.23 38.71
N ALA A 261 1.08 -23.14 38.04
CA ALA A 261 0.34 -24.19 38.71
C ALA A 261 1.29 -25.08 39.53
N TRP A 262 2.39 -25.51 38.94
CA TRP A 262 3.40 -26.31 39.64
C TRP A 262 4.01 -25.58 40.85
N TRP A 263 4.31 -24.29 40.71
CA TRP A 263 4.81 -23.47 41.81
C TRP A 263 3.78 -23.33 42.94
N LEU A 264 2.50 -23.10 42.62
CA LEU A 264 1.42 -23.04 43.61
C LEU A 264 1.19 -24.37 44.32
N PHE A 265 1.25 -25.50 43.59
CA PHE A 265 1.11 -26.84 44.18
C PHE A 265 2.31 -27.28 45.01
N ARG A 266 3.50 -26.71 44.79
CA ARG A 266 4.73 -27.03 45.54
C ARG A 266 5.01 -26.05 46.69
N GLY A 267 4.36 -24.89 46.69
CA GLY A 267 4.46 -23.87 47.74
C GLY A 267 3.57 -24.10 48.95
N HIS A 268 2.87 -25.25 49.03
CA HIS A 268 2.09 -25.72 50.17
C HIS A 268 2.75 -26.94 50.81
#